data_AF-A0A011VSR6-F1
#
_entry.id   AF-A0A011VSR6-F1
#
_cell.length_a   1.000
_cell.length_b   1.000
_cell.length_c   1.000
_cell.angle_alpha   90.00
_cell.angle_beta   90.00
_cell.angle_gamma   90.00
#
_symmetry.space_group_name_H-M   'P 1'
#
loop_
_entity.id
_entity.type
_entity.pdbx_description
1 polymer ?
#
loop_
_entity_poly.entity_id
_entity_poly.type
_entity_poly.pdbx_seq_one_letter_code
_entity_poly.pdbx_strand_id
1 'polypeptide(L)'
;MKEISNLMNYRDSIKVVDATLRDGGLVNDFFFTDKFVHDLYLANIKAGVDYMEFGYKGDKEMFDKTKFGKWKFCDEDDLRAVVGDNDTDLKIAVMADVGRCNYKEDIIDRNDSVIDLIRVATYLNQIPTAVDMIENAKNKGYEVSCNIMAISTAQEGDLRAALDILGKSPVDVIYIVDSFGAMYPEQMQRLAALYVEYAEKYGKKIGIHAHNNQQLAFANTIEAVGDGVDWLDATYASMGRGAGNCAMELLLGFLKNPKYNVFPVIKFIDEHMTKMREQGVVWGYDLQYLMTGLLNQHPRTAIAFTKDNRNDYAEFYKEIVTMD
;
A
#
# COMPACT_ATOMS: atom_id res chain seq x y z
N MET A 1 0.70 21.73 -17.61
CA MET A 1 0.23 20.71 -18.57
C MET A 1 0.98 19.44 -18.26
N LYS A 2 0.31 18.28 -18.23
CA LYS A 2 0.99 16.99 -18.11
C LYS A 2 2.03 16.86 -19.20
N GLU A 3 3.27 16.65 -18.82
CA GLU A 3 4.32 16.34 -19.78
C GLU A 3 4.17 14.86 -20.14
N ILE A 4 3.59 14.56 -21.30
CA ILE A 4 3.39 13.16 -21.76
C ILE A 4 4.73 12.39 -21.81
N SER A 5 5.86 13.10 -21.97
CA SER A 5 7.21 12.54 -21.82
C SER A 5 7.43 11.83 -20.48
N ASN A 6 6.79 12.28 -19.40
CA ASN A 6 6.89 11.67 -18.08
C ASN A 6 6.32 10.25 -18.00
N LEU A 7 5.44 9.89 -18.93
CA LEU A 7 4.84 8.55 -19.04
C LEU A 7 5.57 7.65 -20.05
N MET A 8 6.24 8.24 -21.03
CA MET A 8 6.82 7.51 -22.16
C MET A 8 8.34 7.33 -22.07
N ASN A 9 9.01 8.00 -21.13
CA ASN A 9 10.46 7.95 -20.97
C ASN A 9 10.88 7.26 -19.66
N TYR A 10 12.16 6.88 -19.63
CA TYR A 10 12.86 6.51 -18.40
C TYR A 10 12.83 7.65 -17.38
N ARG A 11 12.56 7.33 -16.12
CA ARG A 11 12.64 8.24 -14.97
C ARG A 11 13.38 7.58 -13.83
N ASP A 12 14.58 8.06 -13.52
CA ASP A 12 15.47 7.49 -12.51
C ASP A 12 14.90 7.57 -11.08
N SER A 13 14.07 8.58 -10.81
CA SER A 13 13.44 8.83 -9.52
C SER A 13 12.36 7.81 -9.14
N ILE A 14 11.81 7.05 -10.10
CA ILE A 14 10.73 6.09 -9.84
C ILE A 14 11.20 4.97 -8.90
N LYS A 15 10.42 4.76 -7.84
CA LYS A 15 10.54 3.69 -6.86
C LYS A 15 9.29 2.83 -6.88
N VAL A 16 9.45 1.52 -7.09
CA VAL A 16 8.35 0.57 -6.98
C VAL A 16 8.37 -0.09 -5.60
N VAL A 17 7.22 -0.10 -4.94
CA VAL A 17 7.01 -0.70 -3.63
C VAL A 17 6.05 -1.88 -3.79
N ASP A 18 6.52 -3.09 -3.51
CA ASP A 18 5.67 -4.27 -3.43
C ASP A 18 4.93 -4.29 -2.08
N ALA A 19 3.61 -4.31 -2.12
CA ALA A 19 2.75 -4.39 -0.93
C ALA A 19 2.01 -5.74 -0.82
N THR A 20 2.44 -6.76 -1.59
CA THR A 20 1.75 -8.04 -1.70
C THR A 20 1.57 -8.72 -0.34
N LEU A 21 2.60 -8.73 0.51
CA LEU A 21 2.51 -9.36 1.83
C LEU A 21 1.65 -8.53 2.81
N ARG A 22 1.84 -7.20 2.82
CA ARG A 22 1.15 -6.32 3.76
C ARG A 22 -0.33 -6.16 3.46
N ASP A 23 -0.69 -5.76 2.23
CA ASP A 23 -2.09 -5.56 1.87
C ASP A 23 -2.78 -6.88 1.56
N GLY A 24 -2.07 -7.85 0.97
CA GLY A 24 -2.55 -9.23 0.81
C GLY A 24 -2.79 -9.95 2.12
N GLY A 25 -2.11 -9.57 3.21
CA GLY A 25 -2.37 -10.10 4.55
C GLY A 25 -3.79 -9.82 5.04
N LEU A 26 -4.46 -8.79 4.51
CA LEU A 26 -5.86 -8.50 4.79
C LEU A 26 -6.83 -9.49 4.10
N VAL A 27 -6.32 -10.33 3.21
CA VAL A 27 -7.09 -11.37 2.50
C VAL A 27 -7.02 -12.72 3.22
N ASN A 28 -5.89 -13.04 3.87
CA ASN A 28 -5.65 -14.33 4.52
C ASN A 28 -5.32 -14.25 6.01
N ASP A 29 -5.66 -13.14 6.67
CA ASP A 29 -5.32 -12.88 8.06
C ASP A 29 -3.81 -13.01 8.37
N PHE A 30 -2.96 -12.65 7.40
CA PHE A 30 -1.49 -12.70 7.45
C PHE A 30 -0.90 -14.11 7.58
N PHE A 31 -1.65 -15.18 7.28
CA PHE A 31 -1.16 -16.57 7.32
C PHE A 31 -0.38 -16.97 6.05
N PHE A 32 0.60 -16.16 5.65
CA PHE A 32 1.57 -16.56 4.62
C PHE A 32 2.67 -17.43 5.22
N THR A 33 3.07 -18.47 4.50
CA THR A 33 4.20 -19.33 4.91
C THR A 33 5.54 -18.63 4.69
N ASP A 34 6.54 -18.95 5.49
CA ASP A 34 7.92 -18.42 5.33
C ASP A 34 8.46 -18.67 3.92
N LYS A 35 8.12 -19.82 3.31
CA LYS A 35 8.46 -20.12 1.92
C LYS A 35 7.85 -19.11 0.94
N PHE A 36 6.56 -18.79 1.08
CA PHE A 36 5.91 -17.80 0.23
C PHE A 36 6.60 -16.44 0.34
N VAL A 37 6.91 -16.01 1.57
CA VAL A 37 7.54 -14.71 1.81
C VAL A 37 8.96 -14.65 1.26
N HIS A 38 9.75 -15.72 1.47
CA HIS A 38 11.09 -15.83 0.93
C HIS A 38 11.11 -15.86 -0.60
N ASP A 39 10.20 -16.61 -1.22
CA ASP A 39 10.10 -16.65 -2.68
C ASP A 39 9.67 -15.30 -3.27
N LEU A 40 8.78 -14.57 -2.57
CA LEU A 40 8.37 -13.21 -2.94
C LEU A 40 9.54 -12.22 -2.83
N TYR A 41 10.31 -12.31 -1.74
CA TYR A 41 11.54 -11.52 -1.55
C TYR A 41 12.55 -11.74 -2.69
N LEU A 42 12.82 -13.00 -3.04
CA LEU A 42 13.69 -13.33 -4.17
C LEU A 42 13.13 -12.89 -5.53
N ALA A 43 11.80 -12.93 -5.71
CA ALA A 43 11.15 -12.44 -6.92
C ALA A 43 11.30 -10.93 -7.05
N ASN A 44 11.10 -10.18 -5.96
CA ASN A 44 11.25 -8.73 -5.91
C ASN A 44 12.68 -8.28 -6.23
N ILE A 45 13.71 -8.95 -5.69
CA ILE A 45 15.12 -8.68 -6.04
C ILE A 45 15.34 -8.85 -7.54
N LYS A 46 14.91 -9.99 -8.11
CA LYS A 46 15.10 -10.30 -9.54
C LYS A 46 14.28 -9.40 -10.45
N ALA A 47 13.15 -8.89 -9.95
CA ALA A 47 12.27 -7.96 -10.65
C ALA A 47 12.78 -6.51 -10.59
N GLY A 48 13.80 -6.22 -9.77
CA GLY A 48 14.34 -4.88 -9.59
C GLY A 48 13.43 -3.95 -8.78
N VAL A 49 12.51 -4.50 -7.99
CA VAL A 49 11.63 -3.75 -7.07
C VAL A 49 12.49 -3.05 -6.02
N ASP A 50 12.14 -1.82 -5.63
CA ASP A 50 12.96 -1.02 -4.71
C ASP A 50 12.66 -1.30 -3.24
N TYR A 51 11.38 -1.55 -2.91
CA TYR A 51 10.96 -1.85 -1.54
C TYR A 51 9.99 -3.03 -1.52
N MET A 52 10.13 -3.90 -0.53
CA MET A 52 9.14 -4.93 -0.20
C MET A 52 8.54 -4.64 1.16
N GLU A 53 7.23 -4.39 1.18
CA GLU A 53 6.46 -4.16 2.39
C GLU A 53 5.92 -5.49 2.93
N PHE A 54 6.45 -5.90 4.09
CA PHE A 54 6.11 -7.18 4.69
C PHE A 54 4.72 -7.16 5.31
N GLY A 55 4.49 -6.28 6.28
CA GLY A 55 3.27 -6.38 7.08
C GLY A 55 3.12 -5.20 8.00
N TYR A 56 2.56 -5.46 9.18
CA TYR A 56 2.30 -4.42 10.17
C TYR A 56 3.21 -4.57 11.39
N LYS A 57 3.47 -3.46 12.07
CA LYS A 57 3.83 -3.44 13.51
C LYS A 57 2.54 -3.33 14.33
N GLY A 58 1.72 -4.39 14.32
CA GLY A 58 0.45 -4.41 15.04
C GLY A 58 0.65 -4.51 16.56
N ASP A 59 -0.10 -3.73 17.32
CA ASP A 59 -0.10 -3.79 18.78
C ASP A 59 -0.60 -5.16 19.28
N LYS A 60 0.27 -5.86 20.02
CA LYS A 60 0.04 -7.22 20.54
C LYS A 60 -1.02 -7.27 21.64
N GLU A 61 -1.37 -6.14 22.26
CA GLU A 61 -2.50 -6.04 23.18
C GLU A 61 -3.84 -5.88 22.45
N MET A 62 -3.82 -5.30 21.24
CA MET A 62 -5.01 -5.10 20.42
C MET A 62 -5.30 -6.27 19.46
N PHE A 63 -4.26 -6.95 18.98
CA PHE A 63 -4.38 -8.04 18.01
C PHE A 63 -3.96 -9.38 18.63
N ASP A 64 -4.90 -10.30 18.67
CA ASP A 64 -4.71 -11.66 19.14
C ASP A 64 -3.78 -12.45 18.20
N LYS A 65 -2.58 -12.81 18.68
CA LYS A 65 -1.57 -13.58 17.93
C LYS A 65 -2.06 -14.94 17.44
N THR A 66 -3.16 -15.48 17.99
CA THR A 66 -3.73 -16.75 17.53
C THR A 66 -4.66 -16.59 16.31
N LYS A 67 -5.12 -15.36 16.05
CA LYS A 67 -6.05 -15.04 14.96
C LYS A 67 -5.37 -14.46 13.73
N PHE A 68 -4.10 -14.09 13.84
CA PHE A 68 -3.31 -13.51 12.76
C PHE A 68 -1.97 -14.22 12.63
N GLY A 69 -1.50 -14.38 11.40
CA GLY A 69 -0.13 -14.83 11.15
C GLY A 69 0.91 -13.79 11.57
N LYS A 70 2.16 -14.25 11.72
CA LYS A 70 3.27 -13.48 12.28
C LYS A 70 3.60 -12.17 11.54
N TRP A 71 3.27 -12.09 10.25
CA TRP A 71 3.45 -10.88 9.43
C TRP A 71 2.53 -9.72 9.85
N LYS A 72 1.50 -9.97 10.67
CA LYS A 72 0.73 -8.88 11.31
C LYS A 72 1.55 -8.09 12.33
N PHE A 73 2.64 -8.67 12.83
CA PHE A 73 3.48 -8.10 13.89
C PHE A 73 4.89 -7.78 13.40
N CYS A 74 5.40 -8.53 12.40
CA CYS A 74 6.73 -8.34 11.82
C CYS A 74 7.81 -8.20 12.91
N ASP A 75 7.85 -9.18 13.81
CA ASP A 75 8.90 -9.29 14.82
C ASP A 75 10.25 -9.53 14.10
N GLU A 76 11.34 -8.96 14.60
CA GLU A 76 12.63 -8.93 13.88
C GLU A 76 13.20 -10.31 13.56
N ASP A 77 13.04 -11.27 14.46
CA ASP A 77 13.52 -12.64 14.25
C ASP A 77 12.81 -13.31 13.05
N ASP A 78 11.52 -13.02 12.86
CA ASP A 78 10.74 -13.54 11.72
C ASP A 78 11.18 -12.90 10.40
N LEU A 79 11.51 -11.60 10.43
CA LEU A 79 12.06 -10.91 9.26
C LEU A 79 13.43 -11.48 8.88
N ARG A 80 14.35 -11.58 9.85
CA ARG A 80 15.70 -12.14 9.66
C ARG A 80 15.68 -13.58 9.21
N ALA A 81 14.73 -14.39 9.66
CA ALA A 81 14.57 -15.76 9.20
C ALA A 81 14.30 -15.85 7.68
N VAL A 82 13.76 -14.79 7.08
CA VAL A 82 13.51 -14.69 5.64
C VAL A 82 14.65 -13.99 4.91
N VAL A 83 15.09 -12.81 5.38
CA VAL A 83 15.99 -11.93 4.61
C VAL A 83 17.44 -11.96 5.08
N GLY A 84 17.75 -12.65 6.19
CA GLY A 84 19.05 -12.55 6.86
C GLY A 84 19.32 -11.12 7.32
N ASP A 85 20.51 -10.61 7.02
CA ASP A 85 20.88 -9.21 7.24
C ASP A 85 20.46 -8.27 6.08
N ASN A 86 19.74 -8.80 5.08
CA ASN A 86 19.32 -8.11 3.86
C ASN A 86 20.46 -7.38 3.11
N ASP A 87 21.54 -8.11 2.79
CA ASP A 87 22.66 -7.59 1.97
C ASP A 87 22.27 -7.53 0.47
N THR A 88 21.25 -6.73 0.15
CA THR A 88 20.71 -6.54 -1.20
C THR A 88 20.26 -5.09 -1.41
N ASP A 89 20.01 -4.72 -2.68
CA ASP A 89 19.46 -3.39 -3.01
C ASP A 89 17.96 -3.25 -2.67
N LEU A 90 17.26 -4.36 -2.42
CA LEU A 90 15.84 -4.35 -2.06
C LEU A 90 15.70 -3.94 -0.60
N LYS A 91 14.99 -2.84 -0.35
CA LYS A 91 14.73 -2.37 1.01
C LYS A 91 13.48 -2.99 1.63
N ILE A 92 13.47 -3.14 2.94
CA ILE A 92 12.37 -3.72 3.70
C ILE A 92 11.51 -2.61 4.30
N ALA A 93 10.20 -2.72 4.12
CA ALA A 93 9.23 -1.80 4.68
C ALA A 93 8.21 -2.52 5.58
N VAL A 94 7.69 -1.80 6.57
CA VAL A 94 6.52 -2.22 7.35
C VAL A 94 5.56 -1.05 7.56
N MET A 95 4.29 -1.36 7.78
CA MET A 95 3.26 -0.38 8.07
C MET A 95 3.00 -0.26 9.58
N ALA A 96 2.86 0.97 10.06
CA ALA A 96 2.47 1.28 11.43
C ALA A 96 1.21 2.17 11.41
N ASP A 97 0.09 1.62 11.87
CA ASP A 97 -1.20 2.32 11.89
C ASP A 97 -1.30 3.21 13.14
N VAL A 98 -1.69 4.47 12.95
CA VAL A 98 -1.95 5.38 14.07
C VAL A 98 -3.05 4.81 14.97
N GLY A 99 -2.72 4.62 16.25
CA GLY A 99 -3.65 4.07 17.25
C GLY A 99 -3.79 2.54 17.25
N ARG A 100 -2.99 1.82 16.46
CA ARG A 100 -2.98 0.34 16.39
C ARG A 100 -1.57 -0.26 16.43
N CYS A 101 -0.60 0.56 16.79
CA CYS A 101 0.82 0.23 16.88
C CYS A 101 1.38 0.89 18.14
N ASN A 102 2.07 0.11 18.98
CA ASN A 102 2.84 0.67 20.09
C ASN A 102 4.22 1.11 19.59
N TYR A 103 4.23 2.15 18.74
CA TYR A 103 5.40 2.58 17.97
C TYR A 103 6.63 2.95 18.82
N LYS A 104 6.45 3.26 20.11
CA LYS A 104 7.56 3.56 21.01
C LYS A 104 8.37 2.31 21.34
N GLU A 105 7.69 1.17 21.49
CA GLU A 105 8.25 -0.12 21.88
C GLU A 105 8.47 -1.07 20.69
N ASP A 106 7.52 -1.16 19.76
CA ASP A 106 7.56 -2.13 18.65
C ASP A 106 8.46 -1.70 17.48
N ILE A 107 8.78 -0.41 17.37
CA ILE A 107 9.78 0.11 16.42
C ILE A 107 11.07 0.33 17.22
N ILE A 108 12.04 -0.56 17.08
CA ILE A 108 13.34 -0.47 17.78
C ILE A 108 14.31 0.46 17.03
N ASP A 109 15.53 0.66 17.53
CA ASP A 109 16.55 1.42 16.78
C ASP A 109 16.91 0.76 15.45
N ARG A 110 17.08 1.57 14.39
CA ARG A 110 17.34 1.08 13.04
C ARG A 110 18.60 0.23 12.93
N ASN A 111 19.62 0.50 13.74
CA ASN A 111 20.86 -0.28 13.75
C ASN A 111 20.64 -1.74 14.18
N ASP A 112 19.55 -2.00 14.91
CA ASP A 112 19.20 -3.32 15.42
C ASP A 112 18.04 -3.95 14.61
N SER A 113 17.64 -3.35 13.48
CA SER A 113 16.53 -3.81 12.63
C SER A 113 16.96 -4.01 11.19
N VAL A 114 16.33 -4.97 10.51
CA VAL A 114 16.47 -5.16 9.05
C VAL A 114 15.51 -4.29 8.24
N ILE A 115 14.63 -3.55 8.90
CA ILE A 115 13.64 -2.67 8.28
C ILE A 115 14.31 -1.35 7.88
N ASP A 116 14.07 -0.88 6.67
CA ASP A 116 14.58 0.40 6.17
C ASP A 116 13.55 1.53 6.28
N LEU A 117 12.28 1.20 6.02
CA LEU A 117 11.19 2.15 5.86
C LEU A 117 10.02 1.83 6.80
N ILE A 118 9.64 2.82 7.63
CA ILE A 118 8.39 2.78 8.40
C ILE A 118 7.33 3.59 7.66
N ARG A 119 6.23 2.94 7.29
CA ARG A 119 5.10 3.57 6.61
C ARG A 119 3.99 3.86 7.62
N VAL A 120 3.84 5.13 8.00
CA VAL A 120 2.83 5.54 8.99
C VAL A 120 1.49 5.75 8.29
N ALA A 121 0.52 4.89 8.55
CA ALA A 121 -0.83 5.01 7.98
C ALA A 121 -1.76 5.75 8.94
N THR A 122 -2.47 6.76 8.42
CA THR A 122 -3.28 7.68 9.23
C THR A 122 -4.52 8.15 8.49
N TYR A 123 -5.56 8.50 9.23
CA TYR A 123 -6.63 9.38 8.76
C TYR A 123 -6.26 10.86 8.97
N LEU A 124 -6.91 11.77 8.24
CA LEU A 124 -6.62 13.21 8.31
C LEU A 124 -6.77 13.81 9.71
N ASN A 125 -7.77 13.36 10.48
CA ASN A 125 -8.00 13.83 11.85
C ASN A 125 -6.93 13.35 12.85
N GLN A 126 -6.04 12.45 12.45
CA GLN A 126 -4.99 11.86 13.29
C GLN A 126 -3.57 12.33 12.92
N ILE A 127 -3.45 13.29 11.98
CA ILE A 127 -2.16 13.81 11.50
C ILE A 127 -1.21 14.24 12.63
N PRO A 128 -1.65 14.92 13.72
CA PRO A 128 -0.75 15.25 14.82
C PRO A 128 -0.04 14.03 15.43
N THR A 129 -0.79 12.94 15.70
CA THR A 129 -0.21 11.70 16.22
C THR A 129 0.64 10.98 15.18
N ALA A 130 0.29 11.08 13.89
CA ALA A 130 1.14 10.58 12.83
C ALA A 130 2.50 11.29 12.80
N VAL A 131 2.54 12.61 13.05
CA VAL A 131 3.80 13.38 13.16
C VAL A 131 4.64 12.87 14.32
N ASP A 132 4.06 12.61 15.49
CA ASP A 132 4.80 12.05 16.63
C ASP A 132 5.44 10.69 16.28
N MET A 133 4.71 9.83 15.56
CA MET A 133 5.20 8.54 15.09
C MET A 133 6.34 8.71 14.06
N ILE A 134 6.17 9.65 13.13
CA ILE A 134 7.17 9.97 12.11
C ILE A 134 8.46 10.47 12.77
N GLU A 135 8.37 11.41 13.70
CA GLU A 135 9.52 11.94 14.44
C GLU A 135 10.23 10.84 15.23
N ASN A 136 9.47 9.96 15.89
CA ASN A 136 10.03 8.82 16.62
C ASN A 136 10.84 7.90 15.71
N ALA A 137 10.27 7.49 14.57
CA ALA A 137 10.95 6.62 13.60
C ALA A 137 12.16 7.32 12.95
N LYS A 138 12.05 8.61 12.59
CA LYS A 138 13.20 9.37 12.05
C LYS A 138 14.33 9.49 13.06
N ASN A 139 14.04 9.73 14.33
CA ASN A 139 15.05 9.81 15.39
C ASN A 139 15.75 8.48 15.65
N LYS A 140 15.06 7.36 15.40
CA LYS A 140 15.63 5.99 15.44
C LYS A 140 16.41 5.61 14.17
N GLY A 141 16.44 6.48 13.15
CA GLY A 141 17.26 6.32 11.95
C GLY A 141 16.56 5.72 10.72
N TYR A 142 15.24 5.59 10.73
CA TYR A 142 14.49 5.03 9.58
C TYR A 142 14.25 6.05 8.47
N GLU A 143 14.00 5.56 7.26
CA GLU A 143 13.18 6.28 6.28
C GLU A 143 11.72 6.21 6.72
N VAL A 144 10.95 7.26 6.42
CA VAL A 144 9.56 7.33 6.85
C VAL A 144 8.64 7.88 5.76
N SER A 145 7.52 7.18 5.54
CA SER A 145 6.40 7.69 4.76
C SER A 145 5.18 7.98 5.62
N CYS A 146 4.32 8.88 5.14
CA CYS A 146 2.98 9.09 5.69
C CYS A 146 1.94 8.72 4.62
N ASN A 147 1.10 7.75 4.94
CA ASN A 147 0.06 7.20 4.07
C ASN A 147 -1.32 7.71 4.54
N ILE A 148 -1.85 8.72 3.85
CA ILE A 148 -3.13 9.35 4.21
C ILE A 148 -4.29 8.55 3.62
N MET A 149 -4.97 7.80 4.49
CA MET A 149 -6.08 6.92 4.11
C MET A 149 -7.38 7.67 3.83
N ALA A 150 -8.25 7.05 3.03
CA ALA A 150 -9.60 7.53 2.69
C ALA A 150 -9.61 8.97 2.14
N ILE A 151 -8.64 9.28 1.27
CA ILE A 151 -8.49 10.63 0.71
C ILE A 151 -9.71 11.08 -0.12
N SER A 152 -10.48 10.13 -0.65
CA SER A 152 -11.70 10.38 -1.42
C SER A 152 -12.84 10.99 -0.59
N THR A 153 -12.77 10.94 0.75
CA THR A 153 -13.75 11.59 1.65
C THR A 153 -13.19 12.88 2.27
N ALA A 154 -11.98 13.28 1.91
CA ALA A 154 -11.32 14.45 2.48
C ALA A 154 -11.91 15.75 1.94
N GLN A 155 -12.07 16.73 2.82
CA GLN A 155 -12.25 18.11 2.41
C GLN A 155 -10.90 18.70 1.99
N GLU A 156 -10.87 19.43 0.88
CA GLU A 156 -9.61 19.97 0.32
C GLU A 156 -8.89 20.88 1.33
N GLY A 157 -9.62 21.67 2.11
CA GLY A 157 -9.04 22.54 3.14
C GLY A 157 -8.31 21.77 4.24
N ASP A 158 -8.91 20.68 4.74
CA ASP A 158 -8.30 19.81 5.76
C ASP A 158 -7.06 19.09 5.19
N LEU A 159 -7.14 18.65 3.93
CA LEU A 159 -6.02 18.04 3.24
C LEU A 159 -4.85 19.03 3.09
N ARG A 160 -5.11 20.27 2.66
CA ARG A 160 -4.08 21.32 2.55
C ARG A 160 -3.40 21.61 3.89
N ALA A 161 -4.18 21.65 4.98
CA ALA A 161 -3.63 21.82 6.31
C ALA A 161 -2.74 20.62 6.71
N ALA A 162 -3.20 19.40 6.45
CA ALA A 162 -2.44 18.18 6.72
C ALA A 162 -1.13 18.11 5.92
N LEU A 163 -1.16 18.44 4.63
CA LEU A 163 0.03 18.49 3.78
C LEU A 163 1.02 19.57 4.25
N ASP A 164 0.54 20.71 4.74
CA ASP A 164 1.40 21.75 5.30
C ASP A 164 2.12 21.28 6.57
N ILE A 165 1.39 20.60 7.46
CA ILE A 165 1.95 20.01 8.69
C ILE A 165 2.98 18.93 8.35
N LEU A 166 2.64 17.98 7.48
CA LEU A 166 3.54 16.91 7.06
C LEU A 166 4.77 17.46 6.32
N GLY A 167 4.61 18.48 5.48
CA GLY A 167 5.72 19.13 4.79
C GLY A 167 6.76 19.74 5.74
N LYS A 168 6.32 20.24 6.90
CA LYS A 168 7.22 20.75 7.97
C LYS A 168 7.82 19.65 8.86
N SER A 169 7.23 18.46 8.84
CA SER A 169 7.73 17.29 9.58
C SER A 169 8.95 16.66 8.88
N PRO A 170 9.68 15.74 9.53
CA PRO A 170 10.81 15.05 8.92
C PRO A 170 10.42 13.88 7.99
N VAL A 171 9.14 13.74 7.63
CA VAL A 171 8.69 12.71 6.65
C VAL A 171 9.46 12.81 5.34
N ASP A 172 9.75 11.66 4.72
CA ASP A 172 10.47 11.58 3.44
C ASP A 172 9.50 11.50 2.25
N VAL A 173 8.41 10.73 2.40
CA VAL A 173 7.42 10.46 1.34
C VAL A 173 5.98 10.65 1.85
N ILE A 174 5.14 11.37 1.12
CA ILE A 174 3.72 11.52 1.43
C ILE A 174 2.89 10.77 0.38
N TYR A 175 2.03 9.86 0.81
CA TYR A 175 1.28 8.96 -0.06
C TYR A 175 -0.18 9.38 -0.23
N ILE A 176 -0.62 9.42 -1.49
CA ILE A 176 -2.02 9.44 -1.89
C ILE A 176 -2.55 8.00 -1.78
N VAL A 177 -3.57 7.76 -0.95
CA VAL A 177 -4.14 6.42 -0.76
C VAL A 177 -5.62 6.39 -1.14
N ASP A 178 -5.94 5.71 -2.26
CA ASP A 178 -7.31 5.46 -2.71
C ASP A 178 -7.93 4.29 -1.95
N SER A 179 -8.12 4.44 -0.63
CA SER A 179 -8.49 3.33 0.25
C SER A 179 -9.79 2.60 -0.11
N PHE A 180 -10.71 3.28 -0.81
CA PHE A 180 -12.01 2.74 -1.21
C PHE A 180 -12.08 2.37 -2.70
N GLY A 181 -11.01 2.63 -3.47
CA GLY A 181 -11.00 2.40 -4.92
C GLY A 181 -12.06 3.23 -5.64
N ALA A 182 -12.31 4.44 -5.14
CA ALA A 182 -13.45 5.29 -5.50
C ALA A 182 -13.06 6.37 -6.52
N MET A 183 -11.77 6.63 -6.71
CA MET A 183 -11.30 7.77 -7.48
C MET A 183 -11.20 7.49 -8.98
N TYR A 184 -11.55 8.49 -9.76
CA TYR A 184 -11.35 8.53 -11.21
C TYR A 184 -10.03 9.24 -11.57
N PRO A 185 -9.46 8.99 -12.77
CA PRO A 185 -8.20 9.60 -13.19
C PRO A 185 -8.19 11.13 -13.08
N GLU A 186 -9.27 11.82 -13.42
CA GLU A 186 -9.35 13.28 -13.34
C GLU A 186 -9.30 13.79 -11.89
N GLN A 187 -9.81 13.02 -10.93
CA GLN A 187 -9.68 13.32 -9.50
C GLN A 187 -8.25 13.03 -9.03
N MET A 188 -7.69 11.91 -9.48
CA MET A 188 -6.31 11.54 -9.16
C MET A 188 -5.33 12.59 -9.66
N GLN A 189 -5.50 13.11 -10.88
CA GLN A 189 -4.71 14.20 -11.42
C GLN A 189 -4.72 15.43 -10.52
N ARG A 190 -5.91 15.87 -10.10
CA ARG A 190 -6.05 17.06 -9.24
C ARG A 190 -5.37 16.86 -7.89
N LEU A 191 -5.52 15.68 -7.30
CA LEU A 191 -4.87 15.33 -6.03
C LEU A 191 -3.35 15.22 -6.18
N ALA A 192 -2.86 14.56 -7.23
CA ALA A 192 -1.44 14.44 -7.52
C ALA A 192 -0.79 15.82 -7.68
N ALA A 193 -1.40 16.72 -8.45
CA ALA A 193 -0.94 18.09 -8.60
C ALA A 193 -0.85 18.83 -7.25
N LEU A 194 -1.86 18.68 -6.38
CA LEU A 194 -1.85 19.26 -5.05
C LEU A 194 -0.73 18.69 -4.16
N TYR A 195 -0.55 17.37 -4.15
CA TYR A 195 0.51 16.74 -3.37
C TYR A 195 1.90 17.18 -3.88
N VAL A 196 2.08 17.24 -5.19
CA VAL A 196 3.34 17.67 -5.84
C VAL A 196 3.66 19.13 -5.51
N GLU A 197 2.67 20.04 -5.52
CA GLU A 197 2.85 21.43 -5.09
C GLU A 197 3.47 21.52 -3.68
N TYR A 198 2.95 20.73 -2.74
CA TYR A 198 3.47 20.69 -1.37
C TYR A 198 4.81 19.97 -1.26
N ALA A 199 5.03 18.92 -2.05
CA ALA A 199 6.31 18.24 -2.12
C ALA A 199 7.42 19.16 -2.63
N GLU A 200 7.17 19.92 -3.69
CA GLU A 200 8.13 20.91 -4.21
C GLU A 200 8.41 22.00 -3.17
N LYS A 201 7.36 22.52 -2.52
CA LYS A 201 7.49 23.54 -1.46
C LYS A 201 8.38 23.10 -0.30
N TYR A 202 8.31 21.82 0.09
CA TYR A 202 8.96 21.30 1.29
C TYR A 202 10.10 20.30 1.03
N GLY A 203 10.43 20.04 -0.24
CA GLY A 203 11.45 19.06 -0.64
C GLY A 203 11.07 17.62 -0.29
N LYS A 204 9.80 17.24 -0.44
CA LYS A 204 9.27 15.89 -0.14
C LYS A 204 9.08 15.07 -1.41
N LYS A 205 8.95 13.76 -1.26
CA LYS A 205 8.58 12.84 -2.34
C LYS A 205 7.11 12.48 -2.23
N ILE A 206 6.46 12.17 -3.35
CA ILE A 206 5.06 11.73 -3.37
C ILE A 206 4.98 10.28 -3.81
N GLY A 207 4.09 9.53 -3.15
CA GLY A 207 3.72 8.18 -3.52
C GLY A 207 2.22 8.01 -3.78
N ILE A 208 1.87 6.90 -4.40
CA ILE A 208 0.49 6.50 -4.67
C ILE A 208 0.27 5.04 -4.31
N HIS A 209 -0.88 4.79 -3.68
CA HIS A 209 -1.41 3.47 -3.40
C HIS A 209 -2.88 3.43 -3.82
N ALA A 210 -3.17 2.73 -4.92
CA ALA A 210 -4.51 2.69 -5.51
C ALA A 210 -5.18 1.32 -5.37
N HIS A 211 -6.46 1.31 -5.02
CA HIS A 211 -7.29 0.09 -4.97
C HIS A 211 -8.13 -0.09 -6.23
N ASN A 212 -8.50 -1.33 -6.52
CA ASN A 212 -9.01 -1.76 -7.83
C ASN A 212 -10.53 -1.98 -7.87
N ASN A 213 -11.29 -1.40 -6.92
CA ASN A 213 -12.75 -1.60 -6.80
C ASN A 213 -13.51 -1.26 -8.08
N GLN A 214 -13.09 -0.21 -8.79
CA GLN A 214 -13.65 0.19 -10.09
C GLN A 214 -12.76 -0.20 -11.28
N GLN A 215 -11.78 -1.10 -11.09
CA GLN A 215 -10.75 -1.46 -12.09
C GLN A 215 -9.85 -0.30 -12.53
N LEU A 216 -9.68 0.71 -11.68
CA LEU A 216 -8.93 1.93 -11.99
C LEU A 216 -7.57 2.01 -11.28
N ALA A 217 -7.14 0.98 -10.54
CA ALA A 217 -5.90 1.08 -9.75
C ALA A 217 -4.67 1.36 -10.62
N PHE A 218 -4.51 0.60 -11.71
CA PHE A 218 -3.42 0.81 -12.66
C PHE A 218 -3.54 2.16 -13.38
N ALA A 219 -4.74 2.50 -13.85
CA ALA A 219 -5.01 3.76 -14.53
C ALA A 219 -4.67 4.98 -13.65
N ASN A 220 -5.13 4.98 -12.39
CA ASN A 220 -4.83 6.03 -11.43
C ASN A 220 -3.34 6.08 -11.06
N THR A 221 -2.67 4.92 -10.98
CA THR A 221 -1.23 4.87 -10.72
C THR A 221 -0.44 5.54 -11.82
N ILE A 222 -0.69 5.20 -13.09
CA ILE A 222 0.02 5.83 -14.22
C ILE A 222 -0.39 7.29 -14.41
N GLU A 223 -1.64 7.63 -14.09
CA GLU A 223 -2.11 9.02 -14.11
C GLU A 223 -1.29 9.89 -13.15
N ALA A 224 -1.08 9.43 -11.92
CA ALA A 224 -0.26 10.11 -10.93
C ALA A 224 1.22 10.19 -11.33
N VAL A 225 1.77 9.16 -11.98
CA VAL A 225 3.12 9.21 -12.56
C VAL A 225 3.25 10.37 -13.53
N GLY A 226 2.24 10.57 -14.40
CA GLY A 226 2.22 11.66 -15.37
C GLY A 226 2.26 13.06 -14.73
N ASP A 227 1.78 13.17 -13.49
CA ASP A 227 1.78 14.41 -12.70
C ASP A 227 2.98 14.55 -11.75
N GLY A 228 3.96 13.64 -11.80
CA GLY A 228 5.21 13.78 -11.03
C GLY A 228 5.32 12.88 -9.80
N VAL A 229 4.38 11.95 -9.59
CA VAL A 229 4.47 10.96 -8.50
C VAL A 229 5.45 9.84 -8.87
N ASP A 230 6.38 9.54 -7.97
CA ASP A 230 7.48 8.61 -8.25
C ASP A 230 7.49 7.36 -7.38
N TRP A 231 6.74 7.32 -6.27
CA TRP A 231 6.67 6.14 -5.39
C TRP A 231 5.38 5.35 -5.64
N LEU A 232 5.51 4.17 -6.23
CA LEU A 232 4.40 3.45 -6.83
C LEU A 232 4.19 2.13 -6.08
N ASP A 233 3.09 2.03 -5.32
CA ASP A 233 2.70 0.78 -4.71
C ASP A 233 1.99 -0.14 -5.71
N ALA A 234 2.39 -1.41 -5.73
CA ALA A 234 1.69 -2.45 -6.46
C ALA A 234 1.77 -3.79 -5.73
N THR A 235 0.98 -4.75 -6.19
CA THR A 235 0.89 -6.11 -5.62
C THR A 235 0.81 -7.13 -6.74
N TYR A 236 1.35 -8.31 -6.52
CA TYR A 236 1.34 -9.39 -7.50
C TYR A 236 -0.11 -9.85 -7.69
N ALA A 237 -0.56 -9.96 -8.96
CA ALA A 237 -1.94 -10.36 -9.29
C ALA A 237 -3.02 -9.54 -8.54
N SER A 238 -2.76 -8.25 -8.31
CA SER A 238 -3.62 -7.34 -7.57
C SER A 238 -3.99 -7.82 -6.15
N MET A 239 -3.18 -8.64 -5.49
CA MET A 239 -3.55 -9.16 -4.17
C MET A 239 -3.59 -8.06 -3.11
N GLY A 240 -4.76 -7.88 -2.51
CA GLY A 240 -4.97 -7.03 -1.35
C GLY A 240 -6.44 -6.87 -1.01
N ARG A 241 -6.74 -5.93 -0.10
CA ARG A 241 -8.08 -5.81 0.47
C ARG A 241 -9.15 -5.55 -0.61
N GLY A 242 -10.27 -6.24 -0.48
CA GLY A 242 -11.43 -6.05 -1.36
C GLY A 242 -11.12 -6.46 -2.79
N ALA A 243 -11.27 -5.53 -3.72
CA ALA A 243 -10.98 -5.77 -5.14
C ALA A 243 -9.47 -5.84 -5.46
N GLY A 244 -8.60 -5.58 -4.49
CA GLY A 244 -7.15 -5.60 -4.67
C GLY A 244 -6.55 -4.23 -4.99
N ASN A 245 -5.30 -4.24 -5.49
CA ASN A 245 -4.50 -3.03 -5.74
C ASN A 245 -4.03 -2.96 -7.20
N CYS A 246 -3.20 -1.96 -7.50
CA CYS A 246 -2.45 -1.89 -8.75
C CYS A 246 -1.66 -3.19 -8.95
N ALA A 247 -1.80 -3.80 -10.12
CA ALA A 247 -1.14 -5.04 -10.47
C ALA A 247 0.34 -4.81 -10.79
N MET A 248 1.24 -5.50 -10.09
CA MET A 248 2.69 -5.40 -10.25
C MET A 248 3.10 -5.73 -11.68
N GLU A 249 2.53 -6.77 -12.26
CA GLU A 249 2.81 -7.22 -13.62
C GLU A 249 2.41 -6.19 -14.69
N LEU A 250 1.35 -5.40 -14.44
CA LEU A 250 0.97 -4.28 -15.31
C LEU A 250 1.93 -3.10 -15.13
N LEU A 251 2.23 -2.75 -13.87
CA LEU A 251 3.09 -1.62 -13.55
C LEU A 251 4.52 -1.81 -14.13
N LEU A 252 5.16 -2.94 -13.85
CA LEU A 252 6.51 -3.20 -14.36
C LEU A 252 6.55 -3.34 -15.88
N GLY A 253 5.50 -3.88 -16.50
CA GLY A 253 5.39 -3.94 -17.96
C GLY A 253 5.18 -2.57 -18.63
N PHE A 254 4.60 -1.62 -17.90
CA PHE A 254 4.39 -0.25 -18.37
C PHE A 254 5.68 0.59 -18.28
N LEU A 255 6.36 0.56 -17.13
CA LEU A 255 7.53 1.38 -16.84
C LEU A 255 8.67 1.13 -17.83
N LYS A 256 9.40 2.19 -18.19
CA LYS A 256 10.52 2.13 -19.16
C LYS A 256 11.88 1.98 -18.51
N ASN A 257 11.93 1.77 -17.19
CA ASN A 257 13.16 1.66 -16.45
C ASN A 257 13.80 0.28 -16.69
N PRO A 258 15.05 0.22 -17.20
CA PRO A 258 15.68 -1.04 -17.59
C PRO A 258 15.99 -1.96 -16.41
N LYS A 259 15.96 -1.44 -15.17
CA LYS A 259 16.17 -2.24 -13.96
C LYS A 259 14.97 -3.16 -13.66
N TYR A 260 13.77 -2.81 -14.12
CA TYR A 260 12.58 -3.59 -13.83
C TYR A 260 12.43 -4.77 -14.78
N ASN A 261 12.13 -5.94 -14.23
CA ASN A 261 11.91 -7.16 -15.00
C ASN A 261 10.59 -7.81 -14.58
N VAL A 262 9.67 -7.94 -15.54
CA VAL A 262 8.34 -8.49 -15.29
C VAL A 262 8.34 -10.02 -15.16
N PHE A 263 9.32 -10.73 -15.73
CA PHE A 263 9.27 -12.20 -15.78
C PHE A 263 9.29 -12.87 -14.39
N PRO A 264 10.13 -12.46 -13.42
CA PRO A 264 10.07 -12.99 -12.05
C PRO A 264 8.70 -12.81 -11.39
N VAL A 265 7.99 -11.71 -11.68
CA VAL A 265 6.62 -11.45 -11.19
C VAL A 265 5.65 -12.48 -11.74
N ILE A 266 5.65 -12.67 -13.07
CA ILE A 266 4.79 -13.66 -13.73
C ILE A 266 5.05 -15.08 -13.20
N LYS A 267 6.33 -15.43 -13.02
CA LYS A 267 6.73 -16.73 -12.48
C LYS A 267 6.20 -16.93 -11.05
N PHE A 268 6.32 -15.93 -10.17
CA PHE A 268 5.77 -16.02 -8.82
C PHE A 268 4.24 -16.18 -8.83
N ILE A 269 3.55 -15.46 -9.71
CA ILE A 269 2.09 -15.57 -9.88
C ILE A 269 1.70 -17.00 -10.24
N ASP A 270 2.37 -17.60 -11.22
CA ASP A 270 2.15 -18.98 -11.64
C ASP A 270 2.41 -19.98 -10.48
N GLU A 271 3.53 -19.83 -9.79
CA GLU A 271 3.97 -20.79 -8.78
C GLU A 271 3.21 -20.69 -7.44
N HIS A 272 2.73 -19.50 -7.07
CA HIS A 272 2.15 -19.23 -5.74
C HIS A 272 0.72 -18.70 -5.78
N MET A 273 0.46 -17.67 -6.59
CA MET A 273 -0.83 -16.95 -6.53
C MET A 273 -1.97 -17.80 -7.09
N THR A 274 -1.71 -18.55 -8.17
CA THR A 274 -2.68 -19.53 -8.71
C THR A 274 -3.06 -20.57 -7.66
N LYS A 275 -2.08 -21.11 -6.93
CA LYS A 275 -2.32 -22.09 -5.86
C LYS A 275 -3.12 -21.51 -4.70
N MET A 276 -2.89 -20.26 -4.32
CA MET A 276 -3.69 -19.61 -3.27
C MET A 276 -5.16 -19.50 -3.68
N ARG A 277 -5.45 -19.17 -4.95
CA ARG A 277 -6.82 -19.16 -5.46
C ARG A 277 -7.45 -20.56 -5.43
N GLU A 278 -6.71 -21.58 -5.84
CA GLU A 278 -7.17 -22.98 -5.78
C GLU A 278 -7.45 -23.46 -4.34
N GLN A 279 -6.72 -22.93 -3.36
CA GLN A 279 -6.93 -23.18 -1.93
C GLN A 279 -8.11 -22.38 -1.34
N GLY A 280 -8.83 -21.61 -2.15
CA GLY A 280 -10.02 -20.87 -1.75
C GLY A 280 -9.75 -19.48 -1.16
N VAL A 281 -8.53 -18.94 -1.30
CA VAL A 281 -8.26 -17.55 -0.95
C VAL A 281 -8.86 -16.65 -2.04
N VAL A 282 -9.78 -15.76 -1.65
CA VAL A 282 -10.56 -14.95 -2.59
C VAL A 282 -10.14 -13.49 -2.51
N TRP A 283 -9.71 -12.93 -3.65
CA TRP A 283 -9.53 -11.49 -3.86
C TRP A 283 -9.74 -11.15 -5.33
N GLY A 284 -9.95 -9.86 -5.58
CA GLY A 284 -10.09 -9.31 -6.93
C GLY A 284 -11.45 -8.68 -7.15
N TYR A 285 -11.58 -8.04 -8.30
CA TYR A 285 -12.79 -7.34 -8.71
C TYR A 285 -14.03 -8.27 -8.69
N ASP A 286 -15.11 -7.76 -8.12
CA ASP A 286 -16.44 -8.38 -8.13
C ASP A 286 -17.51 -7.29 -7.84
N LEU A 287 -18.78 -7.57 -8.07
CA LEU A 287 -19.87 -6.59 -8.05
C LEU A 287 -20.05 -5.92 -6.68
N GLN A 288 -19.95 -6.67 -5.58
CA GLN A 288 -20.00 -6.15 -4.21
C GLN A 288 -18.91 -5.10 -3.95
N TYR A 289 -17.71 -5.30 -4.50
CA TYR A 289 -16.61 -4.36 -4.35
C TYR A 289 -16.79 -3.13 -5.25
N LEU A 290 -17.26 -3.33 -6.50
CA LEU A 290 -17.66 -2.24 -7.39
C LEU A 290 -18.66 -1.32 -6.68
N MET A 291 -19.69 -1.89 -6.05
CA MET A 291 -20.74 -1.10 -5.38
C MET A 291 -20.17 -0.23 -4.26
N THR A 292 -19.31 -0.79 -3.39
CA THR A 292 -18.65 0.03 -2.35
C THR A 292 -17.72 1.10 -2.92
N GLY A 293 -17.06 0.84 -4.07
CA GLY A 293 -16.26 1.84 -4.77
C GLY A 293 -17.10 2.97 -5.36
N LEU A 294 -18.22 2.65 -6.00
CA LEU A 294 -19.16 3.63 -6.57
C LEU A 294 -19.78 4.53 -5.50
N LEU A 295 -20.08 3.97 -4.32
CA LEU A 295 -20.65 4.71 -3.19
C LEU A 295 -19.58 5.37 -2.32
N ASN A 296 -18.29 5.23 -2.65
CA ASN A 296 -17.18 5.77 -1.86
C ASN A 296 -17.21 5.33 -0.38
N GLN A 297 -17.52 4.04 -0.15
CA GLN A 297 -17.65 3.44 1.16
C GLN A 297 -16.49 2.46 1.45
N HIS A 298 -16.21 2.26 2.74
CA HIS A 298 -15.24 1.24 3.15
C HIS A 298 -15.70 -0.17 2.71
N PRO A 299 -14.82 -1.02 2.15
CA PRO A 299 -15.21 -2.32 1.56
C PRO A 299 -15.62 -3.39 2.59
N ARG A 300 -15.87 -3.03 3.86
CA ARG A 300 -16.10 -4.00 4.94
C ARG A 300 -17.38 -4.82 4.71
N THR A 301 -18.44 -4.18 4.26
CA THR A 301 -19.72 -4.82 3.93
C THR A 301 -19.58 -5.77 2.75
N ALA A 302 -18.83 -5.37 1.71
CA ALA A 302 -18.53 -6.21 0.55
C ALA A 302 -17.63 -7.43 0.89
N ILE A 303 -16.68 -7.27 1.81
CA ILE A 303 -15.87 -8.38 2.34
C ILE A 303 -16.77 -9.37 3.09
N ALA A 304 -17.69 -8.86 3.94
CA ALA A 304 -18.65 -9.72 4.64
C ALA A 304 -19.57 -10.47 3.66
N PHE A 305 -20.10 -9.78 2.64
CA PHE A 305 -20.88 -10.39 1.56
C PHE A 305 -20.14 -11.58 0.90
N THR A 306 -18.85 -11.39 0.60
CA THR A 306 -18.00 -12.44 0.02
C THR A 306 -17.81 -13.61 0.99
N LYS A 307 -17.50 -13.31 2.26
CA LYS A 307 -17.28 -14.32 3.30
C LYS A 307 -18.53 -15.16 3.58
N ASP A 308 -19.70 -14.53 3.51
CA ASP A 308 -21.00 -15.18 3.71
C ASP A 308 -21.48 -15.92 2.44
N ASN A 309 -20.70 -15.93 1.36
CA ASN A 309 -21.03 -16.53 0.06
C ASN A 309 -22.38 -16.04 -0.50
N ARG A 310 -22.71 -14.77 -0.25
CA ARG A 310 -23.92 -14.15 -0.79
C ARG A 310 -23.82 -13.96 -2.31
N ASN A 311 -24.96 -13.92 -2.97
CA ASN A 311 -25.09 -13.70 -4.42
C ASN A 311 -26.30 -12.83 -4.79
N ASP A 312 -26.98 -12.27 -3.79
CA ASP A 312 -28.16 -11.42 -3.90
C ASP A 312 -27.76 -9.94 -4.07
N TYR A 313 -26.96 -9.66 -5.10
CA TYR A 313 -26.35 -8.35 -5.35
C TYR A 313 -27.36 -7.18 -5.36
N ALA A 314 -28.58 -7.38 -5.86
CA ALA A 314 -29.60 -6.34 -5.89
C ALA A 314 -30.11 -5.96 -4.50
N GLU A 315 -30.26 -6.93 -3.59
CA GLU A 315 -30.64 -6.65 -2.19
C GLU A 315 -29.46 -6.03 -1.44
N PHE A 316 -28.26 -6.57 -1.64
CA PHE A 316 -27.05 -5.97 -1.09
C PHE A 316 -26.87 -4.50 -1.50
N TYR A 317 -27.13 -4.15 -2.77
CA TYR A 317 -27.09 -2.76 -3.22
C TYR A 317 -28.09 -1.87 -2.45
N LYS A 318 -29.31 -2.34 -2.20
CA LYS A 318 -30.30 -1.60 -1.40
C LYS A 318 -29.81 -1.42 0.04
N GLU A 319 -29.25 -2.46 0.65
CA GLU A 319 -28.73 -2.42 2.03
C GLU A 319 -27.68 -1.31 2.19
N ILE A 320 -26.67 -1.29 1.32
CA ILE A 320 -25.54 -0.35 1.45
C ILE A 320 -25.89 1.08 1.06
N VAL A 321 -26.87 1.31 0.18
CA VAL A 321 -27.36 2.66 -0.14
C VAL A 321 -28.12 3.26 1.05
N THR A 322 -28.79 2.44 1.86
CA THR A 322 -29.51 2.91 3.06
C THR A 322 -28.62 3.14 4.28
N MET A 323 -27.33 2.80 4.19
CA MET A 323 -26.36 2.99 5.27
C MET A 323 -25.67 4.37 5.25
N ASP A 324 -25.77 5.12 4.14
CA ASP A 324 -25.32 6.52 4.01
C ASP A 324 -26.40 7.52 4.48
#